data_AF-A0A3D3WBT1-F1
#
_entry.id   AF-A0A3D3WBT1-F1
#
_cell.length_a   1.000
_cell.length_b   1.000
_cell.length_c   1.000
_cell.angle_alpha   90.00
_cell.angle_beta   90.00
_cell.angle_gamma   90.00
#
_symmetry.space_group_name_H-M   'P 1'
#
loop_
_entity.id
_entity.type
_entity.pdbx_description
1 polymer ?
#
loop_
_entity_poly.entity_id
_entity_poly.type
_entity_poly.pdbx_seq_one_letter_code
_entity_poly.pdbx_strand_id
1 'polypeptide(L)'
;VLTRIQYANQREDHRKSLQTILIQRINQGLAELMQEAHMPVRHICRLTAAGNTTMLHFLLGESTAGMGGSPFTPAFLALQRRNAMELGLLAHPKAELVTLPCIAAFAGGDLLAAMASSSMLSSQNLELVVDIGTNGEIALGSAGHFSACSTAAGPAFEGGRIIWGMGGVAGAIDHITLTDDLAWSTIGQQTPRGICGSGLVDVTGELLRSCMLDPSGRMPSPEEAAHAASASEVPVPGPKLLERLRQDETQRFFMIDETTGIKVYQKDIRELQLAKGAIYAGIQCLMRDLKVSPEQIKTVWLTGGFGNYLNLDQAFRIGLLPEGLQEKTLIIGNGAGAGACQALLSETCCLEWADIVGQGQIRYIDLALEDTFQTEFIQALNFPKSPLAKAIAE
;
A
#
# COMPACT_ATOMS: atom_id res chain seq x y z
N VAL A 1 -5.87 -0.24 -11.84
CA VAL A 1 -6.55 -1.50 -12.21
C VAL A 1 -7.73 -1.27 -13.17
N LEU A 2 -8.77 -0.53 -12.77
CA LEU A 2 -9.99 -0.31 -13.57
C LEU A 2 -9.75 0.21 -15.00
N THR A 3 -8.85 1.18 -15.19
CA THR A 3 -8.53 1.70 -16.53
C THR A 3 -7.95 0.63 -17.46
N ARG A 4 -7.16 -0.31 -16.92
CA ARG A 4 -6.63 -1.45 -17.68
C ARG A 4 -7.74 -2.45 -18.01
N ILE A 5 -8.68 -2.69 -17.09
CA ILE A 5 -9.88 -3.53 -17.35
C ILE A 5 -10.70 -2.91 -18.48
N GLN A 6 -10.99 -1.61 -18.41
CA GLN A 6 -11.73 -0.90 -19.45
C GLN A 6 -11.03 -1.00 -20.81
N TYR A 7 -9.72 -0.78 -20.84
CA TYR A 7 -8.92 -0.92 -22.06
C TYR A 7 -8.97 -2.36 -22.63
N ALA A 8 -8.79 -3.37 -21.77
CA ALA A 8 -8.84 -4.78 -22.16
C ALA A 8 -10.22 -5.23 -22.66
N ASN A 9 -11.29 -4.66 -22.10
CA ASN A 9 -12.67 -4.99 -22.45
C ASN A 9 -13.11 -4.39 -23.79
N GLN A 10 -12.36 -3.42 -24.34
CA GLN A 10 -12.68 -2.85 -25.65
C GLN A 10 -12.43 -3.86 -26.78
N ARG A 11 -11.31 -4.59 -26.74
CA ARG A 11 -10.91 -5.52 -27.80
C ARG A 11 -10.00 -6.63 -27.27
N GLU A 12 -10.07 -7.82 -27.88
CA GLU A 12 -9.22 -8.95 -27.50
C GLU A 12 -7.72 -8.67 -27.68
N ASP A 13 -7.33 -7.92 -28.71
CA ASP A 13 -5.93 -7.53 -28.95
C ASP A 13 -5.38 -6.57 -27.88
N HIS A 14 -6.23 -5.75 -27.26
CA HIS A 14 -5.85 -4.92 -26.11
C HIS A 14 -5.54 -5.77 -24.88
N ARG A 15 -6.31 -6.83 -24.64
CA ARG A 15 -6.02 -7.78 -23.55
C ARG A 15 -4.68 -8.50 -23.81
N LYS A 16 -4.47 -8.99 -25.03
CA LYS A 16 -3.21 -9.66 -25.42
C LYS A 16 -2.01 -8.72 -25.29
N SER A 17 -2.17 -7.44 -25.59
CA SER A 17 -1.08 -6.47 -25.44
C SER A 17 -0.70 -6.25 -23.98
N LEU A 18 -1.67 -6.15 -23.07
CA LEU A 18 -1.41 -6.08 -21.62
C LEU A 18 -0.70 -7.34 -21.09
N GLN A 19 -1.15 -8.53 -21.49
CA GLN A 19 -0.48 -9.78 -21.16
C GLN A 19 0.96 -9.79 -21.67
N THR A 20 1.16 -9.43 -22.94
CA THR A 20 2.49 -9.41 -23.57
C THR A 20 3.46 -8.50 -22.81
N ILE A 21 3.03 -7.30 -22.43
CA ILE A 21 3.84 -6.36 -21.64
C ILE A 21 4.22 -6.99 -20.29
N LEU A 22 3.27 -7.64 -19.62
CA LEU A 22 3.51 -8.27 -18.32
C LEU A 22 4.51 -9.43 -18.44
N ILE A 23 4.30 -10.33 -19.40
CA ILE A 23 5.20 -11.47 -19.68
C ILE A 23 6.61 -10.99 -20.03
N GLN A 24 6.75 -9.96 -20.86
CA GLN A 24 8.04 -9.38 -21.20
C GLN A 24 8.78 -8.85 -19.97
N ARG A 25 8.08 -8.17 -19.05
CA ARG A 25 8.68 -7.67 -17.81
C ARG A 25 9.05 -8.78 -16.84
N ILE A 26 8.22 -9.82 -16.71
CA ILE A 26 8.57 -10.99 -15.90
C ILE A 26 9.80 -11.69 -16.49
N ASN A 27 9.84 -11.91 -17.80
CA ASN A 27 10.98 -12.51 -18.48
C ASN A 27 12.27 -11.73 -18.31
N GLN A 28 12.19 -10.40 -18.33
CA GLN A 28 13.33 -9.53 -18.01
C GLN A 28 13.83 -9.80 -16.58
N GLY A 29 12.93 -9.79 -15.58
CA GLY A 29 13.31 -10.05 -14.19
C GLY A 29 13.86 -11.47 -13.96
N LEU A 30 13.28 -12.48 -14.62
CA LEU A 30 13.81 -13.85 -14.58
C LEU A 30 15.22 -13.93 -15.20
N ALA A 31 15.46 -13.24 -16.31
CA ALA A 31 16.78 -13.22 -16.94
C ALA A 31 17.82 -12.53 -16.06
N GLU A 32 17.48 -11.39 -15.46
CA GLU A 32 18.33 -10.65 -14.52
C GLU A 32 18.68 -11.51 -13.29
N LEU A 33 17.69 -12.12 -12.65
CA LEU A 33 17.87 -13.01 -11.50
C LEU A 33 18.78 -14.20 -11.82
N MET A 34 18.54 -14.85 -12.96
CA MET A 34 19.30 -16.03 -13.36
C MET A 34 20.73 -15.68 -13.79
N GLN A 35 20.93 -14.49 -14.35
CA GLN A 35 22.26 -13.95 -14.64
C GLN A 35 23.06 -13.71 -13.36
N GLU A 36 22.45 -13.11 -12.34
CA GLU A 36 23.05 -12.91 -11.02
C GLU A 36 23.40 -14.24 -10.35
N ALA A 37 22.53 -15.24 -10.48
CA ALA A 37 22.76 -16.59 -9.96
C ALA A 37 23.70 -17.45 -10.84
N HIS A 38 24.23 -16.92 -11.95
CA HIS A 38 25.05 -17.65 -12.92
C HIS A 38 24.43 -18.96 -13.43
N MET A 39 23.11 -18.98 -13.59
CA MET A 39 22.35 -20.14 -14.06
C MET A 39 21.53 -19.82 -15.32
N PRO A 40 21.25 -20.79 -16.19
CA PRO A 40 20.41 -20.56 -17.36
C PRO A 40 18.91 -20.61 -16.98
N VAL A 41 18.09 -19.73 -17.57
CA VAL A 41 16.62 -19.65 -17.30
C VAL A 41 15.88 -20.99 -17.43
N ARG A 42 16.37 -21.91 -18.26
CA ARG A 42 15.83 -23.29 -18.39
C ARG A 42 15.92 -24.14 -17.11
N HIS A 43 16.63 -23.69 -16.07
CA HIS A 43 16.67 -24.36 -14.76
C HIS A 43 15.49 -23.97 -13.87
N ILE A 44 14.68 -22.98 -14.25
CA ILE A 44 13.45 -22.62 -13.53
C ILE A 44 12.40 -23.71 -13.82
N CYS A 45 12.16 -24.58 -12.83
CA CYS A 45 11.22 -25.71 -12.97
C CYS A 45 9.80 -25.40 -12.47
N ARG A 46 9.62 -24.35 -11.66
CA ARG A 46 8.33 -23.97 -11.10
C ARG A 46 8.32 -22.48 -10.78
N LEU A 47 7.19 -21.84 -10.99
CA LEU A 47 6.92 -20.45 -10.65
C LEU A 47 5.63 -20.37 -9.83
N THR A 48 5.59 -19.48 -8.85
CA THR A 48 4.36 -19.11 -8.14
C THR A 48 4.09 -17.63 -8.37
N ALA A 49 2.84 -17.27 -8.68
CA ALA A 49 2.40 -15.90 -8.88
C ALA A 49 1.37 -15.50 -7.83
N ALA A 50 1.69 -14.43 -7.10
CA ALA A 50 0.78 -13.71 -6.22
C ALA A 50 0.55 -12.30 -6.79
N GLY A 51 -0.68 -11.82 -6.70
CA GLY A 51 -1.09 -10.54 -7.25
C GLY A 51 -2.59 -10.38 -7.17
N ASN A 52 -3.07 -9.14 -7.29
CA ASN A 52 -4.49 -8.89 -7.31
C ASN A 52 -5.13 -9.63 -8.48
N THR A 53 -6.41 -9.94 -8.33
CA THR A 53 -7.16 -10.80 -9.25
C THR A 53 -7.04 -10.34 -10.69
N THR A 54 -7.08 -9.02 -10.94
CA THR A 54 -6.92 -8.48 -12.29
C THR A 54 -5.54 -8.75 -12.89
N MET A 55 -4.46 -8.59 -12.12
CA MET A 55 -3.11 -8.87 -12.61
C MET A 55 -2.93 -10.36 -12.92
N LEU A 56 -3.48 -11.25 -12.10
CA LEU A 56 -3.44 -12.69 -12.36
C LEU A 56 -4.23 -13.07 -13.62
N HIS A 57 -5.38 -12.44 -13.88
CA HIS A 57 -6.12 -12.64 -15.12
C HIS A 57 -5.33 -12.18 -16.34
N PHE A 58 -4.69 -11.00 -16.28
CA PHE A 58 -3.84 -10.53 -17.38
C PHE A 58 -2.61 -11.43 -17.59
N LEU A 59 -1.99 -11.94 -16.53
CA LEU A 59 -0.87 -12.89 -16.63
C LEU A 59 -1.27 -14.15 -17.41
N LEU A 60 -2.44 -14.71 -17.08
CA LEU A 60 -2.96 -15.92 -17.71
C LEU A 60 -3.66 -15.67 -19.06
N GLY A 61 -3.83 -14.41 -19.48
CA GLY A 61 -4.54 -14.04 -20.71
C GLY A 61 -6.07 -14.21 -20.62
N GLU A 62 -6.59 -14.35 -19.40
CA GLU A 62 -8.00 -14.60 -19.12
C GLU A 62 -8.85 -13.32 -19.21
N SER A 63 -10.16 -13.47 -19.41
CA SER A 63 -11.07 -12.33 -19.56
C SER A 63 -11.27 -11.57 -18.24
N THR A 64 -11.21 -10.24 -18.31
CA THR A 64 -11.53 -9.33 -17.19
C THR A 64 -12.90 -8.67 -17.31
N ALA A 65 -13.72 -9.09 -18.28
CA ALA A 65 -14.98 -8.42 -18.63
C ALA A 65 -15.94 -8.30 -17.44
N GLY A 66 -16.14 -9.40 -16.70
CA GLY A 66 -17.04 -9.44 -15.55
C GLY A 66 -16.57 -8.64 -14.34
N MET A 67 -15.29 -8.24 -14.28
CA MET A 67 -14.74 -7.44 -13.18
C MET A 67 -14.91 -5.93 -13.39
N GLY A 68 -15.38 -5.48 -14.57
CA GLY A 68 -15.53 -4.06 -14.89
C GLY A 68 -16.83 -3.42 -14.40
N GLY A 69 -17.79 -4.21 -13.92
CA GLY A 69 -19.08 -3.73 -13.43
C GLY A 69 -19.69 -4.69 -12.41
N SER A 70 -20.56 -4.18 -11.55
CA SER A 70 -21.28 -4.97 -10.55
C SER A 70 -22.02 -6.15 -11.22
N PRO A 71 -21.94 -7.39 -10.69
CA PRO A 71 -21.45 -7.76 -9.36
C PRO A 71 -19.96 -8.14 -9.29
N PHE A 72 -19.12 -7.61 -10.19
CA PHE A 72 -17.66 -7.78 -10.19
C PHE A 72 -17.24 -9.26 -10.19
N THR A 73 -17.58 -10.01 -11.23
CA THR A 73 -17.37 -11.46 -11.31
C THR A 73 -16.08 -11.80 -12.07
N PRO A 74 -15.04 -12.34 -11.41
CA PRO A 74 -13.83 -12.82 -12.07
C PRO A 74 -14.08 -14.10 -12.87
N ALA A 75 -13.23 -14.38 -13.86
CA ALA A 75 -13.29 -15.65 -14.59
C ALA A 75 -12.87 -16.83 -13.71
N PHE A 76 -11.97 -16.59 -12.75
CA PHE A 76 -11.61 -17.57 -11.73
C PHE A 76 -11.30 -16.90 -10.38
N LEU A 77 -11.58 -17.64 -9.31
CA LEU A 77 -11.05 -17.38 -7.96
C LEU A 77 -10.15 -18.53 -7.50
N ALA A 78 -10.42 -19.76 -7.94
CA ALA A 78 -9.61 -20.92 -7.61
C ALA A 78 -8.18 -20.81 -8.16
N LEU A 79 -7.25 -21.47 -7.48
CA LEU A 79 -5.87 -21.65 -7.91
C LEU A 79 -5.79 -22.17 -9.35
N GLN A 80 -4.89 -21.61 -10.15
CA GLN A 80 -4.65 -22.02 -11.53
C GLN A 80 -3.28 -22.67 -11.66
N ARG A 81 -3.21 -23.70 -12.51
CA ARG A 81 -1.97 -24.32 -12.97
C ARG A 81 -1.90 -24.18 -14.49
N ARG A 82 -0.77 -23.69 -14.99
CA ARG A 82 -0.50 -23.55 -16.44
C ARG A 82 0.94 -23.93 -16.73
N ASN A 83 1.21 -24.39 -17.94
CA ASN A 83 2.59 -24.50 -18.40
C ASN A 83 3.16 -23.09 -18.63
N ALA A 84 4.31 -22.80 -18.04
CA ALA A 84 4.93 -21.47 -18.12
C ALA A 84 5.30 -21.07 -19.56
N MET A 85 5.78 -22.02 -20.37
CA MET A 85 6.16 -21.75 -21.76
C MET A 85 4.95 -21.45 -22.66
N GLU A 86 3.78 -22.04 -22.39
CA GLU A 86 2.55 -21.74 -23.14
C GLU A 86 2.09 -20.29 -22.93
N LEU A 87 2.45 -19.69 -21.79
CA LEU A 87 2.22 -18.28 -21.50
C LEU A 87 3.33 -17.36 -22.04
N GLY A 88 4.41 -17.93 -22.59
CA GLY A 88 5.58 -17.20 -23.07
C GLY A 88 6.60 -16.83 -21.98
N LEU A 89 6.53 -17.46 -20.79
CA LEU A 89 7.54 -17.27 -19.75
C LEU A 89 8.82 -18.06 -20.05
N LEU A 90 9.98 -17.43 -19.84
CA LEU A 90 11.29 -18.04 -20.02
C LEU A 90 11.62 -18.95 -18.84
N ALA A 91 11.35 -20.25 -18.99
CA ALA A 91 11.58 -21.27 -17.97
C ALA A 91 11.90 -22.64 -18.60
N HIS A 92 11.99 -23.68 -17.79
CA HIS A 92 12.08 -25.06 -18.29
C HIS A 92 10.84 -25.41 -19.15
N PRO A 93 10.95 -26.23 -20.22
CA PRO A 93 9.80 -26.59 -21.09
C PRO A 93 8.60 -27.24 -20.38
N LYS A 94 8.85 -27.83 -19.20
CA LYS A 94 7.84 -28.45 -18.34
C LYS A 94 7.55 -27.64 -17.07
N ALA A 95 8.01 -26.38 -17.02
CA ALA A 95 7.82 -25.56 -15.84
C ALA A 95 6.34 -25.26 -15.62
N GLU A 96 5.88 -25.43 -14.39
CA GLU A 96 4.53 -25.08 -13.98
C GLU A 96 4.52 -23.65 -13.42
N LEU A 97 3.58 -22.83 -13.89
CA LEU A 97 3.16 -21.60 -13.21
C LEU A 97 1.92 -21.92 -12.38
N VAL A 98 2.00 -21.63 -11.09
CA VAL A 98 0.88 -21.72 -10.15
C VAL A 98 0.46 -20.32 -9.71
N THR A 99 -0.80 -19.94 -9.90
CA THR A 99 -1.33 -18.71 -9.29
C THR A 99 -1.97 -19.01 -7.96
N LEU A 100 -1.76 -18.15 -6.97
CA LEU A 100 -2.51 -18.25 -5.72
C LEU A 100 -4.01 -17.99 -5.96
N PRO A 101 -4.90 -18.59 -5.14
CA PRO A 101 -6.32 -18.34 -5.23
C PRO A 101 -6.63 -16.89 -4.84
N CYS A 102 -7.69 -16.35 -5.44
CA CYS A 102 -8.18 -15.00 -5.21
C CYS A 102 -9.37 -15.03 -4.27
N ILE A 103 -9.53 -13.98 -3.46
CA ILE A 103 -10.63 -13.85 -2.51
C ILE A 103 -11.86 -13.24 -3.21
N ALA A 104 -11.65 -12.19 -4.03
CA ALA A 104 -12.69 -11.47 -4.76
C ALA A 104 -12.11 -10.76 -6.00
N ALA A 105 -12.90 -9.96 -6.73
CA ALA A 105 -12.40 -9.25 -7.93
C ALA A 105 -11.30 -8.22 -7.65
N PHE A 106 -11.30 -7.61 -6.46
CA PHE A 106 -10.31 -6.60 -6.08
C PHE A 106 -9.42 -7.03 -4.92
N ALA A 107 -9.56 -8.26 -4.40
CA ALA A 107 -8.66 -8.86 -3.42
C ALA A 107 -8.16 -10.21 -3.96
N GLY A 108 -6.89 -10.25 -4.36
CA GLY A 108 -6.33 -11.42 -5.05
C GLY A 108 -5.43 -12.28 -4.17
N GLY A 109 -4.58 -13.03 -4.85
CA GLY A 109 -3.60 -13.91 -4.22
C GLY A 109 -2.46 -13.18 -3.52
N ASP A 110 -2.28 -11.88 -3.78
CA ASP A 110 -1.37 -11.00 -3.03
C ASP A 110 -1.82 -10.83 -1.58
N LEU A 111 -3.08 -10.46 -1.32
CA LEU A 111 -3.60 -10.35 0.05
C LEU A 111 -3.54 -11.70 0.77
N LEU A 112 -3.89 -12.79 0.08
CA LEU A 112 -3.80 -14.14 0.66
C LEU A 112 -2.35 -14.52 1.01
N ALA A 113 -1.40 -14.21 0.13
CA ALA A 113 0.02 -14.41 0.39
C ALA A 113 0.50 -13.56 1.58
N ALA A 114 0.05 -12.31 1.69
CA ALA A 114 0.35 -11.45 2.82
C ALA A 114 -0.16 -12.05 4.14
N MET A 115 -1.43 -12.50 4.17
CA MET A 115 -2.01 -13.20 5.33
C MET A 115 -1.25 -14.48 5.71
N ALA A 116 -0.75 -15.22 4.73
CA ALA A 116 0.05 -16.41 4.99
C ALA A 116 1.43 -16.05 5.55
N SER A 117 2.09 -15.06 4.95
CA SER A 117 3.44 -14.63 5.34
C SER A 117 3.51 -14.08 6.76
N SER A 118 2.41 -13.49 7.24
CA SER A 118 2.26 -13.00 8.61
C SER A 118 1.86 -14.08 9.62
N SER A 119 1.69 -15.33 9.17
CA SER A 119 1.13 -16.43 9.97
C SER A 119 -0.31 -16.21 10.45
N MET A 120 -1.02 -15.21 9.91
CA MET A 120 -2.42 -14.91 10.27
C MET A 120 -3.34 -16.11 10.02
N LEU A 121 -3.13 -16.85 8.92
CA LEU A 121 -3.96 -17.98 8.55
C LEU A 121 -3.93 -19.14 9.58
N SER A 122 -2.87 -19.24 10.39
CA SER A 122 -2.74 -20.26 11.44
C SER A 122 -2.92 -19.70 12.86
N SER A 123 -3.07 -18.39 13.01
CA SER A 123 -3.16 -17.72 14.31
C SER A 123 -4.54 -17.89 14.96
N GLN A 124 -4.53 -18.09 16.28
CA GLN A 124 -5.72 -18.04 17.13
C GLN A 124 -6.00 -16.63 17.66
N ASN A 125 -5.07 -15.68 17.45
CA ASN A 125 -5.24 -14.30 17.89
C ASN A 125 -5.95 -13.50 16.80
N LEU A 126 -6.71 -12.49 17.22
CA LEU A 126 -7.27 -11.50 16.30
C LEU A 126 -6.14 -10.63 15.73
N GLU A 127 -5.93 -10.74 14.43
CA GLU A 127 -4.85 -10.05 13.73
C GLU A 127 -5.40 -9.23 12.56
N LEU A 128 -4.68 -8.16 12.23
CA LEU A 128 -4.96 -7.26 11.12
C LEU A 128 -3.78 -7.30 10.16
N VAL A 129 -4.02 -7.60 8.88
CA VAL A 129 -3.04 -7.44 7.80
C VAL A 129 -3.48 -6.25 6.96
N VAL A 130 -2.54 -5.33 6.72
CA VAL A 130 -2.73 -4.17 5.86
C VAL A 130 -1.63 -4.19 4.81
N ASP A 131 -1.97 -4.59 3.59
CA ASP A 131 -1.09 -4.45 2.44
C ASP A 131 -1.36 -3.11 1.77
N ILE A 132 -0.33 -2.28 1.73
CA ILE A 132 -0.44 -0.94 1.18
C ILE A 132 0.37 -0.89 -0.13
N GLY A 133 -0.34 -0.64 -1.22
CA GLY A 133 0.21 -0.32 -2.52
C GLY A 133 -0.69 0.69 -3.24
N THR A 134 -0.83 0.56 -4.56
CA THR A 134 -1.83 1.33 -5.33
C THR A 134 -3.25 1.15 -4.77
N ASN A 135 -3.55 -0.06 -4.28
CA ASN A 135 -4.74 -0.36 -3.50
C ASN A 135 -4.33 -0.53 -2.03
N GLY A 136 -5.29 -0.41 -1.11
CA GLY A 136 -5.11 -0.89 0.25
C GLY A 136 -5.90 -2.16 0.46
N GLU A 137 -5.26 -3.33 0.37
CA GLU A 137 -5.84 -4.62 0.66
C GLU A 137 -5.73 -4.92 2.17
N ILE A 138 -6.85 -5.24 2.81
CA ILE A 138 -6.93 -5.36 4.27
C ILE A 138 -7.62 -6.66 4.62
N ALA A 139 -7.08 -7.39 5.60
CA ALA A 139 -7.72 -8.56 6.19
C ALA A 139 -7.70 -8.48 7.73
N LEU A 140 -8.80 -8.84 8.38
CA LEU A 140 -8.96 -8.88 9.82
C LEU A 140 -9.59 -10.21 10.23
N GLY A 141 -9.08 -10.87 11.26
CA GLY A 141 -9.69 -12.11 11.75
C GLY A 141 -8.75 -13.01 12.53
N SER A 142 -9.24 -14.22 12.82
CA SER A 142 -8.54 -15.25 13.60
C SER A 142 -9.21 -16.62 13.41
N ALA A 143 -8.48 -17.70 13.68
CA ALA A 143 -9.06 -19.03 13.89
C ALA A 143 -10.00 -19.53 12.75
N GLY A 144 -9.63 -19.27 11.50
CA GLY A 144 -10.41 -19.70 10.33
C GLY A 144 -11.62 -18.82 10.00
N HIS A 145 -11.76 -17.65 10.64
CA HIS A 145 -12.78 -16.66 10.34
C HIS A 145 -12.13 -15.31 10.07
N PHE A 146 -12.19 -14.87 8.81
CA PHE A 146 -11.57 -13.64 8.36
C PHE A 146 -12.56 -12.78 7.58
N SER A 147 -12.43 -11.46 7.70
CA SER A 147 -13.06 -10.50 6.81
C SER A 147 -11.98 -9.74 6.05
N ALA A 148 -12.20 -9.50 4.76
CA ALA A 148 -11.24 -8.83 3.89
C ALA A 148 -11.93 -7.77 3.04
N CYS A 149 -11.21 -6.71 2.70
CA CYS A 149 -11.67 -5.68 1.78
C CYS A 149 -10.50 -5.13 0.94
N SER A 150 -10.82 -4.38 -0.10
CA SER A 150 -9.84 -3.62 -0.88
C SER A 150 -10.31 -2.18 -1.02
N THR A 151 -9.41 -1.26 -0.76
CA THR A 151 -9.66 0.18 -0.81
C THR A 151 -8.96 0.78 -2.02
N ALA A 152 -9.59 1.77 -2.67
CA ALA A 152 -8.97 2.54 -3.74
C ALA A 152 -8.10 3.66 -3.15
N ALA A 153 -7.02 3.30 -2.44
CA ALA A 153 -6.13 4.25 -1.79
C ALA A 153 -5.44 5.19 -2.81
N GLY A 154 -5.10 4.66 -3.99
CA GLY A 154 -4.36 5.41 -5.00
C GLY A 154 -2.84 5.35 -4.73
N PRO A 155 -2.02 5.75 -5.72
CA PRO A 155 -0.61 5.41 -5.74
C PRO A 155 0.28 6.35 -4.93
N ALA A 156 -0.27 7.15 -3.99
CA ALA A 156 0.48 8.18 -3.27
C ALA A 156 1.69 7.59 -2.51
N PHE A 157 1.51 6.46 -1.83
CA PHE A 157 2.59 5.74 -1.13
C PHE A 157 3.64 5.11 -2.06
N GLU A 158 3.32 4.95 -3.34
CA GLU A 158 4.26 4.48 -4.38
C GLU A 158 4.92 5.64 -5.15
N GLY A 159 4.67 6.89 -4.72
CA GLY A 159 5.14 8.11 -5.39
C GLY A 159 4.30 8.51 -6.60
N GLY A 160 3.19 7.84 -6.89
CA GLY A 160 2.29 8.21 -7.98
C GLY A 160 1.41 9.40 -7.63
N ARG A 161 1.20 10.29 -8.61
CA ARG A 161 0.43 11.56 -8.48
C ARG A 161 1.00 12.59 -7.49
N ILE A 162 2.22 12.35 -7.02
CA ILE A 162 3.00 13.28 -6.22
C ILE A 162 4.00 13.96 -7.16
N ILE A 163 4.13 15.30 -7.14
CA ILE A 163 4.95 16.02 -8.15
C ILE A 163 6.39 15.51 -8.19
N TRP A 164 7.00 15.42 -7.02
CA TRP A 164 8.36 14.90 -6.85
C TRP A 164 8.36 13.44 -6.38
N GLY A 165 7.24 12.73 -6.56
CA GLY A 165 7.10 11.35 -6.12
C GLY A 165 7.88 10.38 -6.98
N MET A 166 8.50 9.40 -6.33
CA MET A 166 9.13 8.26 -7.00
C MET A 166 9.04 7.00 -6.15
N GLY A 167 9.30 5.84 -6.75
CA GLY A 167 9.40 4.59 -6.00
C GLY A 167 10.59 4.61 -5.02
N GLY A 168 10.57 3.70 -4.04
CA GLY A 168 11.65 3.51 -3.07
C GLY A 168 12.91 2.91 -3.72
N VAL A 169 13.62 3.71 -4.50
CA VAL A 169 14.85 3.35 -5.21
C VAL A 169 15.97 4.36 -4.90
N ALA A 170 17.20 4.05 -5.30
CA ALA A 170 18.35 4.89 -5.03
C ALA A 170 18.14 6.37 -5.44
N GLY A 171 18.43 7.28 -4.51
CA GLY A 171 18.19 8.73 -4.66
C GLY A 171 16.79 9.20 -4.28
N ALA A 172 15.87 8.32 -3.88
CA ALA A 172 14.61 8.74 -3.27
C ALA A 172 14.83 9.17 -1.82
N ILE A 173 14.27 10.31 -1.43
CA ILE A 173 14.22 10.75 -0.03
C ILE A 173 13.28 9.83 0.74
N ASP A 174 13.82 9.13 1.74
CA ASP A 174 13.13 8.08 2.50
C ASP A 174 12.83 8.44 3.95
N HIS A 175 13.65 9.30 4.57
CA HIS A 175 13.38 9.84 5.89
C HIS A 175 13.53 11.35 5.92
N ILE A 176 12.65 12.00 6.69
CA ILE A 176 12.66 13.45 6.93
C ILE A 176 12.44 13.72 8.42
N THR A 177 13.21 14.64 8.98
CA THR A 177 13.05 15.07 10.38
C THR A 177 13.21 16.58 10.47
N LEU A 178 12.31 17.23 11.22
CA LEU A 178 12.36 18.66 11.50
C LEU A 178 12.72 18.86 12.97
N THR A 179 13.96 19.20 13.28
CA THR A 179 14.34 19.59 14.65
C THR A 179 14.50 21.11 14.70
N ASP A 180 15.69 21.61 15.02
CA ASP A 180 16.06 23.01 14.82
C ASP A 180 16.35 23.31 13.34
N ASP A 181 16.68 22.26 12.57
CA ASP A 181 16.89 22.32 11.12
C ASP A 181 16.20 21.12 10.43
N LEU A 182 16.15 21.18 9.10
CA LEU A 182 15.66 20.10 8.25
C LEU A 182 16.80 19.12 7.98
N ALA A 183 16.57 17.84 8.31
CA ALA A 183 17.41 16.73 7.92
C ALA A 183 16.62 15.73 7.08
N TRP A 184 17.30 15.10 6.12
CA TRP A 184 16.74 14.02 5.32
C TRP A 184 17.81 13.01 4.90
N SER A 185 17.40 11.78 4.62
CA SER A 185 18.25 10.74 4.01
C SER A 185 17.73 10.36 2.63
N THR A 186 18.57 9.67 1.86
CA THR A 186 18.15 9.02 0.61
C THR A 186 18.56 7.55 0.59
N ILE A 187 17.76 6.75 -0.11
CA ILE A 187 18.10 5.35 -0.38
C ILE A 187 19.42 5.31 -1.17
N GLY A 188 20.38 4.54 -0.68
CA GLY A 188 21.71 4.41 -1.28
C GLY A 188 22.61 5.63 -1.13
N GLN A 189 22.25 6.61 -0.29
CA GLN A 189 23.04 7.82 -0.02
C GLN A 189 23.45 8.59 -1.29
N GLN A 190 22.53 8.68 -2.25
CA GLN A 190 22.75 9.39 -3.51
C GLN A 190 22.12 10.79 -3.48
N THR A 191 22.50 11.65 -4.43
CA THR A 191 21.84 12.94 -4.66
C THR A 191 20.32 12.72 -4.78
N PRO A 192 19.50 13.52 -4.06
CA PRO A 192 18.06 13.30 -4.06
C PRO A 192 17.47 13.61 -5.43
N ARG A 193 16.51 12.79 -5.86
CA ARG A 193 15.85 12.90 -7.18
C ARG A 193 14.32 13.00 -7.06
N GLY A 194 13.81 12.79 -5.86
CA GLY A 194 12.39 12.76 -5.54
C GLY A 194 12.18 12.21 -4.14
N ILE A 195 10.93 11.92 -3.81
CA ILE A 195 10.47 11.52 -2.48
C ILE A 195 9.69 10.21 -2.64
N CYS A 196 10.03 9.19 -1.84
CA CYS A 196 9.25 7.96 -1.82
C CYS A 196 8.12 8.03 -0.77
N GLY A 197 7.30 6.97 -0.69
CA GLY A 197 6.16 6.91 0.23
C GLY A 197 6.53 7.19 1.68
N SER A 198 7.62 6.61 2.20
CA SER A 198 8.06 6.86 3.58
C SER A 198 8.47 8.31 3.80
N GLY A 199 9.22 8.91 2.88
CA GLY A 199 9.58 10.32 2.94
C GLY A 199 8.36 11.24 2.90
N LEU A 200 7.32 10.89 2.13
CA LEU A 200 6.06 11.63 2.08
C LEU A 200 5.26 11.52 3.39
N VAL A 201 5.27 10.36 4.04
CA VAL A 201 4.67 10.18 5.37
C VAL A 201 5.43 10.99 6.40
N ASP A 202 6.77 10.91 6.41
CA ASP A 202 7.64 11.60 7.35
C ASP A 202 7.47 13.12 7.28
N VAL A 203 7.57 13.70 6.08
CA VAL A 203 7.39 15.16 5.92
C VAL A 203 5.99 15.60 6.33
N THR A 204 4.95 14.83 6.01
CA THR A 204 3.58 15.18 6.41
C THR A 204 3.44 15.15 7.93
N GLY A 205 3.95 14.08 8.57
CA GLY A 205 3.94 13.94 10.02
C GLY A 205 4.71 15.06 10.72
N GLU A 206 5.91 15.38 10.22
CA GLU A 206 6.72 16.47 10.77
C GLU A 206 6.07 17.84 10.61
N LEU A 207 5.49 18.15 9.43
CA LEU A 207 4.79 19.41 9.21
C LEU A 207 3.55 19.54 10.10
N LEU A 208 2.81 18.45 10.34
CA LEU A 208 1.71 18.43 11.31
C LEU A 208 2.23 18.69 12.73
N ARG A 209 3.31 18.01 13.12
CA ARG A 209 3.90 18.15 14.45
C ARG A 209 4.37 19.58 14.70
N SER A 210 4.87 20.27 13.67
CA SER A 210 5.44 21.61 13.77
C SER A 210 4.45 22.73 13.41
N CYS A 211 3.14 22.45 13.31
CA CYS A 211 2.10 23.41 12.90
C CYS A 211 2.33 24.08 11.53
N MET A 212 3.18 23.49 10.68
CA MET A 212 3.41 23.91 9.28
C MET A 212 2.46 23.21 8.30
N LEU A 213 1.56 22.38 8.82
CA LEU A 213 0.41 21.79 8.14
C LEU A 213 -0.73 21.69 9.17
N ASP A 214 -1.92 22.13 8.80
CA ASP A 214 -3.09 21.98 9.67
C ASP A 214 -3.83 20.65 9.43
N PRO A 215 -4.74 20.22 10.33
CA PRO A 215 -5.44 18.94 10.20
C PRO A 215 -6.27 18.79 8.91
N SER A 216 -6.64 19.88 8.24
CA SER A 216 -7.33 19.83 6.94
C SER A 216 -6.40 19.53 5.78
N GLY A 217 -5.08 19.55 6.01
CA GLY A 217 -4.04 19.42 5.00
C GLY A 217 -3.69 20.74 4.32
N ARG A 218 -4.10 21.89 4.89
CA ARG A 218 -3.71 23.21 4.39
C ARG A 218 -2.37 23.59 4.99
N MET A 219 -1.46 24.05 4.13
CA MET A 219 -0.21 24.67 4.54
C MET A 219 -0.49 26.15 4.86
N PRO A 220 -0.23 26.65 6.08
CA PRO A 220 -0.37 28.06 6.43
C PRO A 220 0.73 28.95 5.82
N SER A 221 0.62 30.28 6.01
CA SER A 221 1.77 31.18 5.85
C SER A 221 2.82 30.97 6.95
N PRO A 222 4.07 31.40 6.74
CA PRO A 222 5.07 31.39 7.81
C PRO A 222 4.60 32.10 9.09
N GLU A 223 3.90 33.24 8.97
CA GLU A 223 3.37 33.95 10.14
C GLU A 223 2.24 33.19 10.82
N GLU A 224 1.31 32.63 10.03
CA GLU A 224 0.22 31.79 10.53
C GLU A 224 0.74 30.54 11.25
N ALA A 225 1.78 29.89 10.70
CA ALA A 225 2.43 28.72 11.30
C ALA A 225 3.11 29.08 12.63
N ALA A 226 3.86 30.18 12.68
CA ALA A 226 4.50 30.66 13.90
C ALA A 226 3.47 31.00 14.99
N HIS A 227 2.36 31.63 14.62
CA HIS A 227 1.28 31.95 15.52
C HIS A 227 0.59 30.68 16.05
N ALA A 228 0.25 29.74 15.17
CA ALA A 228 -0.36 28.47 15.54
C ALA A 228 0.53 27.66 16.47
N ALA A 229 1.84 27.59 16.18
CA ALA A 229 2.80 26.92 17.05
C ALA A 229 2.88 27.59 18.43
N SER A 230 2.92 28.92 18.49
CA SER A 230 2.96 29.67 19.76
C SER A 230 1.69 29.52 20.61
N ALA A 231 0.54 29.32 19.96
CA ALA A 231 -0.74 29.05 20.62
C ALA A 231 -0.92 27.58 21.03
N SER A 232 0.00 26.71 20.62
CA SER A 232 0.06 25.30 21.00
C SER A 232 1.21 25.06 21.97
N GLU A 233 1.18 23.97 22.72
CA GLU A 233 2.32 23.56 23.57
C GLU A 233 3.50 22.98 22.75
N VAL A 234 3.51 23.17 21.43
CA VAL A 234 4.56 22.70 20.53
C VAL A 234 5.66 23.75 20.46
N PRO A 235 6.96 23.36 20.48
CA PRO A 235 8.05 24.27 20.18
C PRO A 235 7.86 25.00 18.86
N VAL A 236 7.93 26.33 18.89
CA VAL A 236 7.82 27.16 17.69
C VAL A 236 8.97 26.83 16.74
N PRO A 237 8.70 26.47 15.46
CA PRO A 237 9.75 26.18 14.51
C PRO A 237 10.68 27.39 14.33
N GLY A 238 11.98 27.12 14.20
CA GLY A 238 12.96 28.18 13.95
C GLY A 238 12.69 28.95 12.64
N PRO A 239 13.11 30.22 12.52
CA PRO A 239 12.85 31.05 11.34
C PRO A 239 13.25 30.40 10.00
N LYS A 240 14.39 29.68 9.98
CA LYS A 240 14.88 28.97 8.79
C LYS A 240 13.92 27.89 8.29
N LEU A 241 13.23 27.19 9.20
CA LEU A 241 12.24 26.18 8.82
C LEU A 241 10.97 26.83 8.30
N LEU A 242 10.53 27.91 8.93
CA LEU A 242 9.35 28.67 8.49
C LEU A 242 9.54 29.28 7.10
N GLU A 243 10.74 29.77 6.76
CA GLU A 243 11.08 30.29 5.43
C GLU A 243 11.02 29.25 4.29
N ARG A 244 10.94 27.96 4.63
CA ARG A 244 10.73 26.86 3.67
C ARG A 244 9.26 26.70 3.28
N LEU A 245 8.32 27.23 4.08
CA LEU A 245 6.92 27.38 3.66
C LEU A 245 6.81 28.52 2.66
N ARG A 246 6.55 28.17 1.40
CA ARG A 246 6.52 29.11 0.28
C ARG A 246 5.27 28.91 -0.55
N GLN A 247 5.06 29.81 -1.48
CA GLN A 247 3.96 29.77 -2.42
C GLN A 247 4.50 30.11 -3.81
N ASP A 248 4.06 29.34 -4.81
CA ASP A 248 4.20 29.72 -6.22
C ASP A 248 2.85 30.18 -6.78
N GLU A 249 2.79 30.45 -8.09
CA GLU A 249 1.56 30.90 -8.75
C GLU A 249 0.38 29.92 -8.61
N THR A 250 0.66 28.64 -8.31
CA THR A 250 -0.35 27.59 -8.28
C THR A 250 -0.84 27.30 -6.86
N GLN A 251 0.07 27.13 -5.89
CA GLN A 251 -0.28 26.70 -4.53
C GLN A 251 0.90 26.83 -3.54
N ARG A 252 0.63 26.55 -2.27
CA ARG A 252 1.65 26.47 -1.22
C ARG A 252 2.44 25.15 -1.27
N PHE A 253 3.70 25.23 -0.86
CA PHE A 253 4.61 24.10 -0.77
C PHE A 253 5.62 24.27 0.37
N PHE A 254 6.19 23.16 0.79
CA PHE A 254 7.36 23.12 1.68
C PHE A 254 8.61 22.75 0.87
N MET A 255 9.66 23.58 0.96
CA MET A 255 10.94 23.33 0.30
C MET A 255 11.80 22.34 1.10
N ILE A 256 12.03 21.15 0.53
CA ILE A 256 12.86 20.12 1.17
C ILE A 256 14.33 20.37 0.85
N ASP A 257 14.69 20.44 -0.43
CA ASP A 257 16.08 20.63 -0.83
C ASP A 257 16.22 21.78 -1.83
N GLU A 258 16.96 22.81 -1.43
CA GLU A 258 17.19 24.01 -2.24
C GLU A 258 18.09 23.70 -3.45
N THR A 259 18.99 22.73 -3.33
CA THR A 259 19.99 22.42 -4.36
C THR A 259 19.36 21.74 -5.57
N THR A 260 18.48 20.76 -5.31
CA THR A 260 17.76 20.00 -6.35
C THR A 260 16.38 20.58 -6.64
N GLY A 261 15.87 21.45 -5.77
CA GLY A 261 14.56 22.09 -5.90
C GLY A 261 13.39 21.17 -5.53
N ILE A 262 13.64 20.07 -4.81
CA ILE A 262 12.61 19.12 -4.38
C ILE A 262 11.70 19.78 -3.33
N LYS A 263 10.40 19.67 -3.58
CA LYS A 263 9.33 20.30 -2.79
C LYS A 263 8.21 19.32 -2.54
N VAL A 264 7.42 19.58 -1.49
CA VAL A 264 6.12 18.94 -1.27
C VAL A 264 5.03 19.98 -1.36
N TYR A 265 4.11 19.78 -2.27
CA TYR A 265 3.00 20.68 -2.50
C TYR A 265 1.78 20.30 -1.65
N GLN A 266 0.92 21.29 -1.38
CA GLN A 266 -0.34 21.02 -0.68
C GLN A 266 -1.21 19.97 -1.40
N LYS A 267 -1.23 19.93 -2.73
CA LYS A 267 -1.93 18.86 -3.46
C LYS A 267 -1.31 17.47 -3.27
N ASP A 268 -0.01 17.37 -3.01
CA ASP A 268 0.65 16.10 -2.73
C ASP A 268 0.16 15.56 -1.38
N ILE A 269 0.00 16.45 -0.38
CA ILE A 269 -0.66 16.14 0.90
C ILE A 269 -2.09 15.67 0.67
N ARG A 270 -2.82 16.29 -0.28
CA ARG A 270 -4.19 15.88 -0.59
C ARG A 270 -4.27 14.45 -1.15
N GLU A 271 -3.36 14.05 -2.03
CA GLU A 271 -3.30 12.65 -2.51
C GLU A 271 -2.99 11.68 -1.37
N LEU A 272 -2.10 12.06 -0.45
CA LEU A 272 -1.83 11.27 0.76
C LEU A 272 -3.07 11.14 1.66
N GLN A 273 -3.84 12.22 1.86
CA GLN A 273 -5.08 12.19 2.65
C GLN A 273 -6.11 11.22 2.08
N LEU A 274 -6.27 11.21 0.75
CA LEU A 274 -7.15 10.27 0.07
C LEU A 274 -6.69 8.83 0.30
N ALA A 275 -5.39 8.56 0.15
CA ALA A 275 -4.85 7.22 0.33
C ALA A 275 -4.98 6.71 1.77
N LYS A 276 -4.53 7.50 2.75
CA LYS A 276 -4.59 7.13 4.17
C LYS A 276 -6.04 7.05 4.67
N GLY A 277 -6.92 7.94 4.21
CA GLY A 277 -8.33 7.94 4.58
C GLY A 277 -9.05 6.69 4.09
N ALA A 278 -8.74 6.22 2.87
CA ALA A 278 -9.32 5.00 2.32
C ALA A 278 -8.93 3.76 3.13
N ILE A 279 -7.64 3.64 3.47
CA ILE A 279 -7.11 2.53 4.29
C ILE A 279 -7.76 2.55 5.68
N TYR A 280 -7.74 3.69 6.35
CA TYR A 280 -8.36 3.85 7.67
C TYR A 280 -9.83 3.44 7.67
N ALA A 281 -10.61 3.93 6.70
CA ALA A 281 -12.02 3.61 6.56
C ALA A 281 -12.27 2.12 6.28
N GLY A 282 -11.41 1.48 5.47
CA GLY A 282 -11.44 0.04 5.24
C GLY A 282 -11.25 -0.76 6.52
N ILE A 283 -10.27 -0.37 7.36
CA ILE A 283 -10.03 -1.01 8.67
C ILE A 283 -11.26 -0.84 9.57
N GLN A 284 -11.84 0.35 9.64
CA GLN A 284 -13.05 0.61 10.43
C GLN A 284 -14.24 -0.25 9.99
N CYS A 285 -14.44 -0.42 8.68
CA CYS A 285 -15.49 -1.28 8.15
C CYS A 285 -15.30 -2.75 8.56
N LEU A 286 -14.07 -3.27 8.50
CA LEU A 286 -13.79 -4.65 8.93
C LEU A 286 -13.96 -4.84 10.45
N MET A 287 -13.51 -3.88 11.26
CA MET A 287 -13.72 -3.90 12.71
C MET A 287 -15.21 -3.89 13.06
N ARG A 288 -16.01 -3.11 12.33
CA ARG A 288 -17.48 -3.06 12.48
C ARG A 288 -18.15 -4.36 12.06
N ASP A 289 -17.73 -4.96 10.94
CA ASP A 289 -18.26 -6.26 10.47
C ASP A 289 -18.02 -7.37 11.50
N LEU A 290 -16.81 -7.43 12.07
CA LEU A 290 -16.47 -8.41 13.11
C LEU A 290 -16.90 -8.00 14.52
N LYS A 291 -17.41 -6.78 14.70
CA LYS A 291 -17.82 -6.19 15.99
C LYS A 291 -16.70 -6.21 17.04
N VAL A 292 -15.50 -5.83 16.63
CA VAL A 292 -14.30 -5.80 17.46
C VAL A 292 -13.77 -4.38 17.63
N SER A 293 -13.08 -4.13 18.74
CA SER A 293 -12.37 -2.87 18.99
C SER A 293 -10.85 -3.01 18.75
N PRO A 294 -10.11 -1.89 18.56
CA PRO A 294 -8.66 -1.90 18.39
C PRO A 294 -7.90 -2.61 19.53
N GLU A 295 -8.45 -2.58 20.75
CA GLU A 295 -7.83 -3.21 21.92
C GLU A 295 -7.79 -4.74 21.80
N GLN A 296 -8.77 -5.33 21.10
CA GLN A 296 -8.88 -6.78 20.90
C GLN A 296 -7.92 -7.30 19.82
N ILE A 297 -7.50 -6.44 18.89
CA ILE A 297 -6.50 -6.80 17.87
C ILE A 297 -5.18 -6.98 18.59
N LYS A 298 -4.53 -8.14 18.42
CA LYS A 298 -3.27 -8.48 19.10
C LYS A 298 -2.04 -8.06 18.29
N THR A 299 -2.12 -8.16 16.97
CA THR A 299 -1.01 -7.81 16.08
C THR A 299 -1.54 -7.20 14.80
N VAL A 300 -0.86 -6.15 14.35
CA VAL A 300 -1.07 -5.53 13.05
C VAL A 300 0.16 -5.77 12.19
N TRP A 301 -0.04 -6.38 11.04
CA TRP A 301 0.98 -6.68 10.06
C TRP A 301 0.88 -5.70 8.90
N LEU A 302 1.80 -4.75 8.86
CA LEU A 302 1.92 -3.81 7.77
C LEU A 302 2.87 -4.36 6.70
N THR A 303 2.37 -4.43 5.48
CA THR A 303 3.10 -4.94 4.32
C THR A 303 2.92 -4.02 3.13
N GLY A 304 3.81 -4.14 2.15
CA GLY A 304 3.79 -3.37 0.92
C GLY A 304 5.19 -2.95 0.48
N GLY A 305 5.32 -2.57 -0.79
CA GLY A 305 6.61 -2.21 -1.40
C GLY A 305 7.33 -1.01 -0.75
N PHE A 306 6.61 -0.15 -0.02
CA PHE A 306 7.19 0.99 0.71
C PHE A 306 7.38 0.72 2.22
N GLY A 307 6.83 -0.39 2.75
CA GLY A 307 6.76 -0.64 4.20
C GLY A 307 8.14 -0.70 4.86
N ASN A 308 9.18 -1.14 4.16
CA ASN A 308 10.53 -1.35 4.71
C ASN A 308 11.15 -0.10 5.38
N TYR A 309 10.73 1.11 5.00
CA TYR A 309 11.29 2.38 5.51
C TYR A 309 10.23 3.24 6.20
N LEU A 310 9.04 2.72 6.47
CA LEU A 310 7.97 3.51 7.06
C LEU A 310 8.24 3.77 8.55
N ASN A 311 8.22 5.05 8.94
CA ASN A 311 8.19 5.43 10.34
C ASN A 311 6.78 5.23 10.91
N LEU A 312 6.62 4.31 11.85
CA LEU A 312 5.33 4.02 12.47
C LEU A 312 4.77 5.24 13.21
N ASP A 313 5.59 5.98 13.96
CA ASP A 313 5.12 7.15 14.69
C ASP A 313 4.50 8.19 13.75
N GLN A 314 5.09 8.36 12.56
CA GLN A 314 4.55 9.27 11.54
C GLN A 314 3.30 8.71 10.87
N ALA A 315 3.27 7.40 10.58
CA ALA A 315 2.08 6.73 10.05
C ALA A 315 0.86 6.90 10.99
N PHE A 316 1.06 6.75 12.30
CA PHE A 316 0.02 7.00 13.30
C PHE A 316 -0.31 8.49 13.43
N ARG A 317 0.70 9.38 13.38
CA ARG A 317 0.48 10.84 13.43
C ARG A 317 -0.39 11.35 12.28
N ILE A 318 -0.23 10.80 11.06
CA ILE A 318 -1.11 11.15 9.93
C ILE A 318 -2.46 10.44 9.97
N GLY A 319 -2.67 9.52 10.92
CA GLY A 319 -3.90 8.74 11.03
C GLY A 319 -4.06 7.73 9.89
N LEU A 320 -2.97 7.08 9.47
CA LEU A 320 -3.03 5.96 8.53
C LEU A 320 -3.72 4.74 9.17
N LEU A 321 -3.46 4.52 10.46
CA LEU A 321 -4.00 3.41 11.24
C LEU A 321 -4.77 3.95 12.46
N PRO A 322 -5.81 3.23 12.94
CA PRO A 322 -6.54 3.57 14.16
C PRO A 322 -5.68 3.73 15.41
N GLU A 323 -6.04 4.67 16.30
CA GLU A 323 -5.44 4.79 17.63
C GLU A 323 -5.52 3.45 18.40
N GLY A 324 -4.54 3.16 19.26
CA GLY A 324 -4.48 1.92 20.04
C GLY A 324 -3.81 0.73 19.33
N LEU A 325 -3.44 0.86 18.05
CA LEU A 325 -2.75 -0.19 17.29
C LEU A 325 -1.23 -0.01 17.18
N GLN A 326 -0.68 1.14 17.60
CA GLN A 326 0.72 1.50 17.38
C GLN A 326 1.70 0.48 17.97
N GLU A 327 1.56 0.17 19.26
CA GLU A 327 2.44 -0.78 19.97
C GLU A 327 2.32 -2.22 19.47
N LYS A 328 1.30 -2.50 18.66
CA LYS A 328 0.99 -3.84 18.12
C LYS A 328 1.34 -3.96 16.64
N THR A 329 1.83 -2.89 16.02
CA THR A 329 2.13 -2.85 14.59
C THR A 329 3.55 -3.29 14.30
N LEU A 330 3.67 -4.26 13.40
CA LEU A 330 4.92 -4.80 12.89
C LEU A 330 4.96 -4.66 11.37
N ILE A 331 6.12 -4.33 10.83
CA ILE A 331 6.36 -4.21 9.40
C ILE A 331 7.04 -5.50 8.91
N ILE A 332 6.49 -6.14 7.88
CA ILE A 332 7.03 -7.41 7.32
C ILE A 332 7.53 -7.30 5.87
N GLY A 333 7.66 -6.07 5.36
CA GLY A 333 8.14 -5.82 4.00
C GLY A 333 7.16 -6.27 2.93
N ASN A 334 7.62 -7.04 1.94
CA ASN A 334 6.76 -7.55 0.86
C ASN A 334 6.16 -8.91 1.22
N GLY A 335 5.03 -8.89 1.93
CA GLY A 335 4.27 -10.07 2.34
C GLY A 335 3.76 -10.91 1.17
N ALA A 336 3.32 -10.28 0.07
CA ALA A 336 2.89 -11.00 -1.12
C ALA A 336 4.04 -11.84 -1.74
N GLY A 337 5.23 -11.27 -1.83
CA GLY A 337 6.44 -11.97 -2.27
C GLY A 337 6.85 -13.09 -1.33
N ALA A 338 6.86 -12.83 -0.02
CA ALA A 338 7.20 -13.84 0.99
C ALA A 338 6.21 -15.02 0.97
N GLY A 339 4.90 -14.75 0.88
CA GLY A 339 3.88 -15.79 0.76
C GLY A 339 3.96 -16.56 -0.56
N ALA A 340 4.29 -15.90 -1.68
CA ALA A 340 4.56 -16.60 -2.95
C ALA A 340 5.74 -17.58 -2.84
N CYS A 341 6.81 -17.20 -2.13
CA CYS A 341 7.93 -18.09 -1.84
C CYS A 341 7.51 -19.27 -0.95
N GLN A 342 6.69 -19.04 0.09
CA GLN A 342 6.17 -20.12 0.94
C GLN A 342 5.35 -21.13 0.13
N ALA A 343 4.47 -20.67 -0.76
CA ALA A 343 3.69 -21.55 -1.65
C ALA A 343 4.55 -22.26 -2.69
N LEU A 344 5.61 -21.62 -3.20
CA LEU A 344 6.57 -22.25 -4.12
C LEU A 344 7.28 -23.43 -3.45
N LEU A 345 7.66 -23.27 -2.18
CA LEU A 345 8.41 -24.26 -1.39
C LEU A 345 7.51 -25.36 -0.81
N SER A 346 6.21 -25.10 -0.63
CA SER A 346 5.25 -26.04 -0.05
C SER A 346 3.94 -26.08 -0.84
N GLU A 347 3.78 -27.15 -1.62
CA GLU A 347 2.50 -27.43 -2.30
C GLU A 347 1.36 -27.65 -1.31
N THR A 348 1.66 -28.20 -0.12
CA THR A 348 0.66 -28.39 0.95
C THR A 348 0.09 -27.05 1.40
N CYS A 349 0.93 -26.05 1.69
CA CYS A 349 0.46 -24.71 2.06
C CYS A 349 -0.43 -24.11 0.96
N CYS A 350 -0.03 -24.28 -0.30
CA CYS A 350 -0.79 -23.75 -1.43
C CYS A 350 -2.21 -24.35 -1.54
N LEU A 351 -2.33 -25.66 -1.29
CA LEU A 351 -3.63 -26.35 -1.26
C LEU A 351 -4.47 -25.96 -0.03
N GLU A 352 -3.86 -25.85 1.14
CA GLU A 352 -4.53 -25.39 2.37
C GLU A 352 -5.13 -23.99 2.19
N TRP A 353 -4.39 -23.06 1.58
CA TRP A 353 -4.89 -21.72 1.33
C TRP A 353 -6.03 -21.71 0.30
N ALA A 354 -5.98 -22.61 -0.69
CA ALA A 354 -7.09 -22.81 -1.63
C ALA A 354 -8.34 -23.36 -0.93
N ASP A 355 -8.18 -24.24 0.05
CA ASP A 355 -9.30 -24.76 0.85
C ASP A 355 -9.90 -23.67 1.76
N ILE A 356 -9.08 -22.83 2.40
CA ILE A 356 -9.54 -21.67 3.19
C ILE A 356 -10.43 -20.76 2.34
N VAL A 357 -9.97 -20.40 1.14
CA VAL A 357 -10.74 -19.56 0.21
C VAL A 357 -11.99 -20.31 -0.28
N GLY A 358 -11.86 -21.57 -0.70
CA GLY A 358 -12.94 -22.38 -1.26
C GLY A 358 -14.07 -22.69 -0.26
N GLN A 359 -13.75 -22.76 1.04
CA GLN A 359 -14.73 -22.94 2.11
C GLN A 359 -15.40 -21.63 2.55
N GLY A 360 -15.02 -20.48 1.98
CA GLY A 360 -15.58 -19.19 2.33
C GLY A 360 -15.19 -18.71 3.74
N GLN A 361 -14.03 -19.15 4.24
CA GLN A 361 -13.50 -18.71 5.55
C GLN A 361 -13.08 -17.24 5.54
N ILE A 362 -12.84 -16.67 4.36
CA ILE A 362 -12.55 -15.25 4.15
C ILE A 362 -13.77 -14.59 3.52
N ARG A 363 -14.50 -13.81 4.31
CA ARG A 363 -15.63 -13.01 3.86
C ARG A 363 -15.13 -11.71 3.23
N TYR A 364 -15.41 -11.52 1.94
CA TYR A 364 -15.10 -10.25 1.29
C TYR A 364 -16.21 -9.22 1.52
N ILE A 365 -15.82 -8.02 1.94
CA ILE A 365 -16.70 -6.87 2.16
C ILE A 365 -16.52 -5.90 1.00
N ASP A 366 -17.57 -5.71 0.20
CA ASP A 366 -17.59 -4.70 -0.86
C ASP A 366 -17.87 -3.32 -0.27
N LEU A 367 -16.79 -2.55 -0.07
CA LEU A 367 -16.86 -1.22 0.53
C LEU A 367 -17.74 -0.22 -0.24
N ALA A 368 -18.01 -0.46 -1.54
CA ALA A 368 -18.93 0.38 -2.30
C ALA A 368 -20.40 0.16 -1.91
N LEU A 369 -20.72 -0.99 -1.28
CA LEU A 369 -22.04 -1.33 -0.75
C LEU A 369 -22.13 -1.12 0.77
N GLU A 370 -21.02 -0.80 1.43
CA GLU A 370 -21.00 -0.53 2.87
C GLU A 370 -21.39 0.92 3.16
N ASP A 371 -22.59 1.11 3.72
CA ASP A 371 -23.18 2.42 4.03
C ASP A 371 -22.25 3.33 4.86
N THR A 372 -21.42 2.72 5.70
CA THR A 372 -20.55 3.45 6.62
C THR A 372 -19.21 3.88 6.01
N PHE A 373 -18.78 3.26 4.91
CA PHE A 373 -17.45 3.51 4.33
C PHE A 373 -17.26 4.98 3.96
N GLN A 374 -18.26 5.59 3.30
CA GLN A 374 -18.15 6.99 2.87
C GLN A 374 -18.02 7.95 4.06
N THR A 375 -18.76 7.70 5.15
CA THR A 375 -18.67 8.51 6.36
C THR A 375 -17.31 8.38 7.02
N GLU A 376 -16.83 7.16 7.22
CA GLU A 376 -15.50 6.89 7.78
C GLU A 376 -14.40 7.51 6.92
N PHE A 377 -14.51 7.37 5.59
CA PHE A 377 -13.55 7.93 4.64
C PHE A 377 -13.45 9.45 4.76
N ILE A 378 -14.59 10.16 4.73
CA ILE A 378 -14.62 11.62 4.83
C ILE A 378 -14.03 12.09 6.16
N GLN A 379 -14.36 11.42 7.26
CA GLN A 379 -13.81 11.75 8.58
C GLN A 379 -12.30 11.51 8.62
N ALA A 380 -11.85 10.41 8.01
CA ALA A 380 -10.44 10.04 7.94
C ALA A 380 -9.62 10.87 6.94
N LEU A 381 -10.20 11.77 6.14
CA LEU A 381 -9.43 12.68 5.28
C LEU A 381 -8.63 13.69 6.10
N ASN A 382 -9.22 14.22 7.17
CA ASN A 382 -8.51 15.11 8.07
C ASN A 382 -7.44 14.31 8.84
N PHE A 383 -6.30 14.94 9.10
CA PHE A 383 -5.30 14.37 9.99
C PHE A 383 -5.83 14.38 11.43
N PRO A 384 -5.44 13.40 12.26
CA PRO A 384 -5.73 13.42 13.68
C PRO A 384 -5.28 14.76 14.28
N LYS A 385 -6.11 15.33 15.14
CA LYS A 385 -5.64 16.44 15.98
C LYS A 385 -4.54 15.85 16.87
N SER A 386 -3.37 16.48 16.87
CA SER A 386 -2.22 16.04 17.67
C SER A 386 -2.66 15.67 19.10
N PRO A 387 -2.13 14.59 19.71
CA PRO A 387 -2.33 14.31 21.14
C PRO A 387 -1.96 15.50 22.05
N LEU A 388 -1.11 16.43 21.60
CA LEU A 388 -0.89 17.72 22.30
C LEU A 388 -2.14 18.62 22.39
N ALA A 389 -3.19 18.34 21.62
CA ALA A 389 -4.48 19.04 21.71
C ALA A 389 -5.49 18.34 22.64
N LYS A 390 -5.27 17.06 23.02
CA LYS A 390 -6.14 16.35 23.99
C LYS A 390 -5.93 16.85 25.42
N ALA A 391 -4.76 17.40 25.76
CA ALA A 391 -4.47 17.99 27.07
C ALA A 391 -5.07 19.39 27.30
N ILE A 392 -5.72 19.99 26.28
CA ILE A 392 -6.32 21.34 26.35
C ILE A 392 -7.86 21.26 26.28
N ALA A 393 -8.43 20.06 26.11
CA ALA A 393 -9.88 19.82 26.05
C ALA A 393 -10.45 19.17 27.33
N GLU A 394 -9.61 18.92 28.33
CA GLU A 394 -9.96 18.61 29.72
C GLU A 394 -9.55 19.79 30.61
#